data_AF-A0A1J5HZ86-F1
#
_entry.id   AF-A0A1J5HZ86-F1
#
_cell.length_a   1.000
_cell.length_b   1.000
_cell.length_c   1.000
_cell.angle_alpha   90.00
_cell.angle_beta   90.00
_cell.angle_gamma   90.00
#
_symmetry.space_group_name_H-M   'P 1'
#
loop_
_entity.id
_entity.type
_entity.pdbx_description
1 polymer ?
#
loop_
_entity_poly.entity_id
_entity_poly.type
_entity_poly.pdbx_seq_one_letter_code
_entity_poly.pdbx_strand_id
1 'polypeptide(L)'
;MAERKKTRAEYLEWVLEVQSPDNGISGTAEFLLTLREKESGRAIEVIEARSDFDGFVAALGEIKSRLAEVETEARSRFDQVFSNHAATPVGPEELWRQLAASPSDQAMFESFNALSATSRAAVAEHVFSRVSMFSGKGPIFAEHYNAVSQILE
;
A
#
# COMPACT_ATOMS: atom_id res chain seq x y z
N MET A 1 -13.26 -19.21 11.34
CA MET A 1 -11.84 -19.21 10.90
C MET A 1 -11.85 -18.99 9.40
N ALA A 2 -11.35 -17.85 8.92
CA ALA A 2 -11.27 -17.57 7.49
C ALA A 2 -9.97 -18.16 6.93
N GLU A 3 -10.09 -19.12 6.03
CA GLU A 3 -8.99 -19.73 5.30
C GLU A 3 -8.34 -18.66 4.41
N ARG A 4 -7.10 -18.26 4.73
CA ARG A 4 -6.34 -17.36 3.86
C ARG A 4 -6.10 -18.09 2.54
N LYS A 5 -6.73 -17.63 1.45
CA LYS A 5 -6.39 -18.07 0.10
C LYS A 5 -4.90 -17.81 -0.12
N LYS A 6 -4.10 -18.89 -0.14
CA LYS A 6 -2.68 -18.81 -0.54
C LYS A 6 -2.59 -18.14 -1.89
N THR A 7 -1.77 -17.11 -1.98
CA THR A 7 -1.58 -16.39 -3.24
C THR A 7 -0.68 -17.21 -4.17
N ARG A 8 -0.93 -17.15 -5.50
CA ARG A 8 -0.11 -17.87 -6.50
C ARG A 8 1.39 -17.58 -6.39
N ALA A 9 1.76 -16.41 -5.85
CA ALA A 9 3.14 -16.01 -5.61
C ALA A 9 3.87 -16.89 -4.57
N GLU A 10 3.15 -17.55 -3.65
CA GLU A 10 3.77 -18.43 -2.65
C GLU A 10 4.35 -19.72 -3.27
N TYR A 11 3.86 -20.09 -4.45
CA TYR A 11 4.25 -21.28 -5.22
C TYR A 11 5.37 -21.02 -6.22
N LEU A 12 5.76 -19.76 -6.42
CA LEU A 12 6.79 -19.36 -7.36
C LEU A 12 8.04 -18.92 -6.60
N GLU A 13 9.21 -19.13 -7.20
CA GLU A 13 10.48 -18.62 -6.73
C GLU A 13 11.26 -17.97 -7.88
N TRP A 14 11.92 -16.87 -7.58
CA TRP A 14 12.90 -16.25 -8.48
C TRP A 14 14.21 -17.01 -8.37
N VAL A 15 14.75 -17.43 -9.51
CA VAL A 15 15.99 -18.21 -9.56
C VAL A 15 16.95 -17.50 -10.51
N LEU A 16 18.10 -17.11 -9.96
CA LEU A 16 19.25 -16.68 -10.75
C LEU A 16 20.07 -17.92 -11.07
N GLU A 17 20.28 -18.18 -12.35
CA GLU A 17 21.20 -19.21 -12.81
C GLU A 17 22.41 -18.54 -13.46
N VAL A 18 23.59 -19.05 -13.10
CA VAL A 18 24.86 -18.66 -13.71
C VAL A 18 25.44 -19.91 -14.34
N GLN A 19 25.52 -19.92 -15.66
CA GLN A 19 25.98 -21.07 -16.44
C GLN A 19 27.28 -20.71 -17.16
N SER A 20 28.14 -21.70 -17.40
CA SER A 20 29.32 -21.53 -18.24
C SER A 20 29.11 -22.33 -19.52
N PRO A 21 28.98 -21.69 -20.69
CA PRO A 21 28.61 -22.38 -21.92
C PRO A 21 29.63 -23.46 -22.35
N ASP A 22 30.89 -23.33 -21.92
CA ASP A 22 32.00 -24.20 -22.33
C ASP A 22 32.57 -25.08 -21.19
N ASN A 23 31.76 -25.54 -20.23
CA ASN A 23 32.22 -26.33 -19.08
C ASN A 23 33.39 -25.68 -18.30
N GLY A 24 33.48 -24.35 -18.29
CA GLY A 24 34.51 -23.58 -17.57
C GLY A 24 35.83 -23.40 -18.31
N ILE A 25 35.94 -23.81 -19.58
CA ILE A 25 37.20 -23.69 -20.36
C ILE A 25 37.48 -22.23 -20.78
N SER A 26 36.44 -21.46 -21.08
CA SER A 26 36.54 -20.12 -21.67
C SER A 26 36.49 -18.96 -20.65
N GLY A 27 36.18 -19.26 -19.38
CA GLY A 27 36.00 -18.23 -18.35
C GLY A 27 34.78 -17.32 -18.56
N THR A 28 33.91 -17.65 -19.52
CA THR A 28 32.67 -16.94 -19.81
C THR A 28 31.55 -17.47 -18.89
N ALA A 29 30.74 -16.53 -18.38
CA ALA A 29 29.57 -16.83 -17.56
C ALA A 29 28.35 -16.18 -18.20
N GLU A 30 27.25 -16.91 -18.24
CA GLU A 30 25.96 -16.44 -18.70
C GLU A 30 25.00 -16.33 -17.51
N PHE A 31 24.29 -15.22 -17.45
CA PHE A 31 23.32 -14.90 -16.41
C PHE A 31 21.90 -15.07 -16.96
N LEU A 32 21.07 -15.81 -16.25
CA LEU A 32 19.67 -16.08 -16.58
C LEU A 32 18.80 -15.83 -15.35
N LEU A 33 17.63 -15.22 -15.53
CA LEU A 33 16.62 -15.09 -14.48
C LEU A 33 15.37 -15.86 -14.85
N THR A 34 15.00 -16.84 -14.04
CA THR A 34 13.78 -17.63 -14.22
C THR A 34 12.81 -17.45 -13.06
N LEU A 35 11.53 -17.64 -13.35
CA LEU A 35 10.47 -17.80 -12.36
C LEU A 35 10.04 -19.26 -12.37
N ARG A 36 10.31 -19.98 -11.28
CA ARG A 36 10.10 -21.42 -11.18
C ARG A 36 8.96 -21.75 -10.22
N GLU A 37 8.10 -22.68 -10.60
CA GLU A 37 7.09 -23.29 -9.74
C GLU A 37 7.73 -24.34 -8.83
N LYS A 38 7.61 -24.14 -7.51
CA LYS A 38 8.29 -24.95 -6.49
C LYS A 38 7.86 -26.41 -6.49
N GLU A 39 6.60 -26.71 -6.80
CA GLU A 39 6.06 -28.07 -6.75
C GLU A 39 6.29 -28.86 -8.04
N SER A 40 6.11 -28.22 -9.20
CA SER A 40 6.21 -28.90 -10.50
C SER A 40 7.58 -28.80 -11.15
N GLY A 41 8.41 -27.85 -10.70
CA GLY A 41 9.70 -27.51 -11.31
C GLY A 41 9.59 -26.79 -12.65
N ARG A 42 8.38 -26.48 -13.14
CA ARG A 42 8.18 -25.72 -14.39
C ARG A 42 8.74 -24.31 -14.21
N ALA A 43 9.52 -23.85 -15.18
CA ALA A 43 10.14 -22.54 -15.16
C ALA A 43 9.76 -21.73 -16.40
N ILE A 44 9.68 -20.42 -16.23
CA ILE A 44 9.57 -19.45 -17.31
C ILE A 44 10.81 -18.57 -17.24
N GLU A 45 11.49 -18.42 -18.37
CA GLU A 45 12.59 -17.46 -18.51
C GLU A 45 12.02 -16.04 -18.50
N VAL A 46 12.48 -15.24 -17.54
CA VAL A 46 12.08 -13.83 -17.39
C VAL A 46 13.13 -12.92 -18.01
N ILE A 47 14.41 -13.28 -17.89
CA ILE A 47 15.52 -12.69 -18.64
C ILE A 47 16.23 -13.83 -19.34
N GLU A 48 16.29 -13.81 -20.67
CA GLU A 48 17.07 -14.74 -21.50
C GLU A 48 18.56 -14.68 -21.13
N ALA A 49 19.31 -15.76 -21.39
CA ALA A 49 20.73 -15.84 -21.04
C ALA A 49 21.55 -14.68 -21.64
N ARG A 50 22.32 -14.00 -20.77
CA ARG A 50 23.21 -12.89 -21.15
C ARG A 50 24.64 -13.21 -20.73
N SER A 51 25.58 -13.10 -21.66
CA SER A 51 27.02 -13.25 -21.38
C SER A 51 27.68 -11.97 -20.86
N ASP A 52 26.96 -10.84 -20.92
CA ASP A 52 27.40 -9.56 -20.40
C ASP A 52 26.61 -9.17 -19.13
N PHE A 53 27.34 -8.88 -18.04
CA PHE A 53 26.74 -8.55 -16.76
C PHE A 53 25.96 -7.23 -16.81
N ASP A 54 26.46 -6.23 -17.55
CA ASP A 54 25.80 -4.92 -17.67
C ASP A 54 24.44 -5.04 -18.38
N GLY A 55 24.33 -5.83 -19.45
CA GLY A 55 23.07 -6.11 -20.13
C GLY A 55 22.11 -6.92 -19.28
N PHE A 56 22.61 -7.87 -18.47
CA PHE A 56 21.78 -8.53 -17.46
C PHE A 56 21.20 -7.55 -16.44
N VAL A 57 22.03 -6.63 -15.90
CA VAL A 57 21.58 -5.60 -14.95
C VAL A 57 20.58 -4.64 -15.60
N ALA A 58 20.79 -4.25 -16.85
CA ALA A 58 19.85 -3.42 -17.60
C ALA A 58 18.49 -4.11 -17.77
N ALA A 59 18.47 -5.37 -18.21
CA ALA A 59 17.24 -6.17 -18.33
C ALA A 59 16.51 -6.34 -16.99
N LEU A 60 17.25 -6.55 -15.90
CA LEU A 60 16.68 -6.61 -14.56
C LEU A 60 16.08 -5.25 -14.14
N GLY A 61 16.72 -4.14 -14.51
CA GLY A 61 16.21 -2.79 -14.32
C GLY A 61 14.87 -2.57 -15.00
N GLU A 62 14.72 -3.01 -16.25
CA GLU A 62 13.46 -2.92 -17.00
C GLU A 62 12.31 -3.67 -16.31
N ILE A 63 12.57 -4.88 -15.80
CA ILE A 63 11.57 -5.66 -15.05
C ILE A 63 11.14 -4.93 -13.79
N LYS A 64 12.09 -4.36 -13.03
CA LYS A 64 11.79 -3.58 -11.82
C LYS A 64 10.92 -2.36 -12.14
N SER A 65 11.25 -1.63 -13.21
CA SER A 65 10.45 -0.48 -13.65
C SER A 65 9.03 -0.89 -14.03
N ARG A 66 8.86 -1.98 -14.78
CA ARG A 66 7.54 -2.52 -15.13
C ARG A 66 6.73 -2.95 -13.90
N LEU A 67 7.38 -3.54 -12.89
CA LEU A 67 6.71 -3.88 -11.63
C LEU A 67 6.26 -2.63 -10.85
N ALA A 68 7.06 -1.56 -10.86
CA ALA A 68 6.69 -0.29 -10.25
C ALA A 68 5.52 0.40 -11.00
N GLU A 69 5.46 0.25 -12.32
CA GLU A 69 4.29 0.68 -13.12
C GLU A 69 3.04 -0.11 -12.73
N VAL A 70 3.14 -1.43 -12.54
CA VAL A 70 2.03 -2.26 -12.05
C VAL A 70 1.58 -1.84 -10.65
N GLU A 71 2.50 -1.48 -9.76
CA GLU A 71 2.16 -0.93 -8.43
C GLU A 71 1.37 0.38 -8.55
N THR A 72 1.86 1.29 -9.39
CA THR A 72 1.21 2.59 -9.66
C THR A 72 -0.18 2.38 -10.27
N GLU A 73 -0.30 1.46 -11.24
CA GLU A 73 -1.57 1.12 -11.86
C GLU A 73 -2.53 0.45 -10.87
N ALA A 74 -2.04 -0.49 -10.06
CA ALA A 74 -2.84 -1.13 -9.02
C ALA A 74 -3.36 -0.09 -8.01
N ARG A 75 -2.53 0.88 -7.62
CA ARG A 75 -2.93 1.99 -6.77
C ARG A 75 -3.98 2.88 -7.44
N SER A 76 -3.76 3.27 -8.69
CA SER A 76 -4.73 4.06 -9.45
C SER A 76 -6.06 3.33 -9.61
N ARG A 77 -6.04 2.03 -9.93
CA ARG A 77 -7.26 1.21 -10.04
C ARG A 77 -7.93 1.02 -8.69
N PHE A 78 -7.17 0.86 -7.61
CA PHE A 78 -7.70 0.85 -6.25
C PHE A 78 -8.38 2.18 -5.96
N ASP A 79 -7.68 3.31 -6.09
CA ASP A 79 -8.26 4.63 -5.85
C ASP A 79 -9.46 4.90 -6.75
N GLN A 80 -9.47 4.48 -8.02
CA GLN A 80 -10.64 4.57 -8.91
C GLN A 80 -11.78 3.66 -8.48
N VAL A 81 -11.54 2.43 -8.05
CA VAL A 81 -12.59 1.54 -7.55
C VAL A 81 -13.14 2.07 -6.24
N PHE A 82 -12.30 2.61 -5.34
CA PHE A 82 -12.71 3.18 -4.06
C PHE A 82 -13.21 4.64 -4.16
N SER A 83 -12.95 5.33 -5.27
CA SER A 83 -13.55 6.64 -5.58
C SER A 83 -14.82 6.50 -6.43
N ASN A 84 -14.91 5.47 -7.28
CA ASN A 84 -16.12 5.12 -8.04
C ASN A 84 -17.11 4.30 -7.21
N HIS A 85 -16.63 3.55 -6.21
CA HIS A 85 -17.41 3.23 -5.03
C HIS A 85 -17.31 4.41 -4.09
N ALA A 86 -17.98 5.50 -4.47
CA ALA A 86 -18.70 6.27 -3.48
C ALA A 86 -19.64 5.30 -2.72
N ALA A 87 -19.07 4.53 -1.79
CA ALA A 87 -19.57 4.57 -0.44
C ALA A 87 -19.83 6.04 -0.20
N THR A 88 -21.12 6.38 -0.11
CA THR A 88 -21.64 7.71 0.18
C THR A 88 -20.57 8.48 0.94
N PRO A 89 -20.05 9.63 0.45
CA PRO A 89 -19.00 10.36 1.13
C PRO A 89 -19.36 10.37 2.60
N VAL A 90 -18.58 9.69 3.43
CA VAL A 90 -18.90 9.54 4.85
C VAL A 90 -18.89 10.97 5.37
N GLY A 91 -20.10 11.52 5.52
CA GLY A 91 -20.25 12.93 5.78
C GLY A 91 -19.50 13.27 7.07
N PRO A 92 -19.12 14.55 7.27
CA PRO A 92 -18.41 14.93 8.48
C PRO A 92 -19.18 14.54 9.77
N GLU A 93 -20.51 14.42 9.69
CA GLU A 93 -21.37 13.89 10.74
C GLU A 93 -21.12 12.40 11.07
N GLU A 94 -20.96 11.54 10.05
CA GLU A 94 -20.73 10.12 10.25
C GLU A 94 -19.29 9.86 10.72
N LEU A 95 -18.32 10.61 10.18
CA LEU A 95 -16.95 10.60 10.69
C LEU A 95 -16.91 11.02 12.16
N TRP A 96 -17.62 12.09 12.52
CA TRP A 96 -17.73 12.51 13.92
C TRP A 96 -18.38 11.42 14.79
N ARG A 97 -19.44 10.76 14.32
CA ARG A 97 -20.09 9.67 15.07
C ARG A 97 -19.12 8.53 15.39
N GLN A 98 -18.27 8.15 14.43
CA GLN A 98 -17.25 7.12 14.62
C GLN A 98 -16.18 7.57 15.63
N LEU A 99 -15.69 8.81 15.50
CA LEU A 99 -14.72 9.39 16.42
C LEU A 99 -15.27 9.48 17.85
N ALA A 100 -16.50 9.97 18.00
CA ALA A 100 -17.18 10.11 19.27
C ALA A 100 -17.43 8.77 19.98
N ALA A 101 -17.56 7.69 19.20
CA ALA A 101 -17.72 6.32 19.70
C ALA A 101 -16.39 5.64 20.09
N SER A 102 -15.25 6.31 19.94
CA SER A 102 -13.95 5.77 20.33
C SER A 102 -13.93 5.41 21.83
N PRO A 103 -13.28 4.29 22.21
CA PRO A 103 -13.29 3.79 23.59
C PRO A 103 -12.56 4.70 24.59
N SER A 104 -11.72 5.61 24.10
CA SER A 104 -11.00 6.60 24.90
C SER A 104 -10.79 7.89 24.10
N ASP A 105 -10.42 8.97 24.78
CA ASP A 105 -10.10 10.25 24.13
C ASP A 105 -8.82 10.13 23.30
N GLN A 106 -7.82 9.41 23.82
CA GLN A 106 -6.59 9.10 23.07
C GLN A 106 -6.88 8.36 21.75
N ALA A 107 -7.79 7.37 21.76
CA ALA A 107 -8.18 6.65 20.55
C ALA A 107 -8.93 7.56 19.56
N MET A 108 -9.70 8.52 20.06
CA MET A 108 -10.31 9.56 19.23
C MET A 108 -9.25 10.44 18.57
N PHE A 109 -8.20 10.83 19.30
CA PHE A 109 -7.14 11.72 18.81
C PHE A 109 -6.34 11.03 17.71
N GLU A 110 -5.91 9.80 17.94
CA GLU A 110 -5.19 8.99 16.96
C GLU A 110 -6.02 8.80 15.69
N SER A 111 -7.30 8.48 15.84
CA SER A 111 -8.22 8.27 14.71
C SER A 111 -8.46 9.56 13.92
N PHE A 112 -8.63 10.70 14.60
CA PHE A 112 -8.82 12.00 13.94
C PHE A 112 -7.54 12.46 13.23
N ASN A 113 -6.38 12.36 13.88
CA ASN A 113 -5.11 12.79 13.34
C ASN A 113 -4.66 11.94 12.13
N ALA A 114 -5.13 10.69 12.04
CA ALA A 114 -4.92 9.81 10.88
C ALA A 114 -5.78 10.18 9.65
N LEU A 115 -6.82 11.00 9.80
CA LEU A 115 -7.63 11.47 8.67
C LEU A 115 -6.83 12.39 7.74
N SER A 116 -7.25 12.50 6.48
CA SER A 116 -6.70 13.51 5.56
C SER A 116 -6.96 14.93 6.08
N ALA A 117 -6.12 15.90 5.71
CA ALA A 117 -6.32 17.31 6.11
C ALA A 117 -7.70 17.84 5.72
N THR A 118 -8.18 17.52 4.51
CA THR A 118 -9.52 17.89 4.03
C THR A 118 -10.62 17.31 4.91
N SER A 119 -10.50 16.05 5.33
CA SER A 119 -11.47 15.40 6.22
C SER A 119 -11.42 15.98 7.64
N ARG A 120 -10.22 16.27 8.17
CA ARG A 120 -10.06 16.91 9.49
C ARG A 120 -10.73 18.27 9.53
N ALA A 121 -10.52 19.09 8.50
CA ALA A 121 -11.15 20.40 8.38
C ALA A 121 -12.68 20.29 8.32
N ALA A 122 -13.22 19.38 7.51
CA ALA A 122 -14.67 19.17 7.40
C ALA A 122 -15.32 18.67 8.71
N VAL A 123 -14.65 17.77 9.42
CA VAL A 123 -15.11 17.28 10.73
C VAL A 123 -15.03 18.38 11.78
N ALA A 124 -13.93 19.14 11.85
CA ALA A 124 -13.80 20.26 12.78
C ALA A 124 -14.93 21.29 12.57
N GLU A 125 -15.20 21.68 11.33
CA GLU A 125 -16.31 22.58 11.00
C GLU A 125 -17.66 22.00 11.46
N HIS A 126 -17.91 20.71 11.23
CA HIS A 126 -19.13 20.06 11.72
C HIS A 126 -19.23 20.06 13.25
N VAL A 127 -18.13 19.78 13.96
CA VAL A 127 -18.11 19.79 15.42
C VAL A 127 -18.41 21.19 15.95
N PHE A 128 -17.72 22.22 15.44
CA PHE A 128 -17.91 23.60 15.89
C PHE A 128 -19.27 24.19 15.50
N SER A 129 -19.90 23.72 14.42
CA SER A 129 -21.18 24.27 13.94
C SER A 129 -22.41 23.49 14.39
N ARG A 130 -22.30 22.17 14.63
CA ARG A 130 -23.48 21.29 14.81
C ARG A 130 -23.44 20.38 16.04
N VAL A 131 -22.29 20.20 16.68
CA VAL A 131 -22.18 19.30 17.85
C VAL A 131 -22.37 20.08 19.14
N SER A 132 -23.06 19.48 20.10
CA SER A 132 -23.24 20.07 21.43
C SER A 132 -21.90 20.20 22.16
N MET A 133 -21.57 21.41 22.59
CA MET A 133 -20.38 21.72 23.40
C MET A 133 -20.58 21.51 24.90
N PHE A 134 -21.70 20.91 25.30
CA PHE A 134 -22.06 20.71 26.71
C PHE A 134 -22.24 19.23 27.07
N SER A 135 -21.98 18.31 26.13
CA SER A 135 -22.21 16.88 26.33
C SER A 135 -21.38 16.01 25.39
N GLY A 136 -20.97 14.83 25.86
CA GLY A 136 -20.24 13.86 25.06
C GLY A 136 -18.78 14.26 24.83
N LYS A 137 -18.20 13.88 23.67
CA LYS A 137 -16.81 14.18 23.31
C LYS A 137 -16.61 15.55 22.63
N GLY A 138 -17.68 16.31 22.39
CA GLY A 138 -17.61 17.66 21.79
C GLY A 138 -16.71 18.64 22.57
N PRO A 139 -16.87 18.79 23.90
CA PRO A 139 -16.01 19.66 24.71
C PRO A 139 -14.54 19.25 24.65
N ILE A 140 -14.26 17.94 24.73
CA ILE A 140 -12.91 17.38 24.68
C ILE A 140 -12.26 17.69 23.32
N PHE A 141 -13.00 17.50 22.23
CA PHE A 141 -12.51 17.87 20.91
C PHE A 141 -12.17 19.37 20.84
N ALA A 142 -13.05 20.24 21.32
CA ALA A 142 -12.85 21.69 21.26
C ALA A 142 -11.68 22.17 22.13
N GLU A 143 -11.48 21.56 23.30
CA GLU A 143 -10.37 21.89 24.23
C GLU A 143 -9.01 21.53 23.63
N HIS A 144 -8.93 20.41 22.90
CA HIS A 144 -7.68 19.84 22.40
C HIS A 144 -7.41 20.15 20.92
N TYR A 145 -8.33 20.79 20.21
CA TYR A 145 -8.16 21.12 18.79
C TYR A 145 -7.26 22.34 18.60
N ASN A 146 -6.13 22.12 17.93
CA ASN A 146 -5.25 23.19 17.50
C ASN A 146 -5.68 23.70 16.11
N ALA A 147 -6.21 24.93 16.06
CA ALA A 147 -6.69 25.53 14.82
C ALA A 147 -5.59 25.79 13.77
N VAL A 148 -4.32 25.88 14.18
CA VAL A 148 -3.18 26.12 13.27
C VAL A 148 -2.72 24.82 12.62
N SER A 149 -2.48 23.78 13.42
CA SER A 149 -1.99 22.48 12.94
C SER A 149 -3.12 21.54 12.51
N GLN A 150 -4.36 21.86 12.85
CA GLN A 150 -5.57 21.08 12.56
C GLN A 150 -5.51 19.63 13.06
N ILE A 151 -4.97 19.45 14.26
CA ILE A 151 -4.85 18.17 14.98
C ILE A 151 -5.41 18.31 16.40
N LEU A 152 -5.61 17.17 17.06
CA LEU A 152 -5.89 17.09 18.50
C LEU A 152 -4.59 16.82 19.27
N GLU A 153 -4.34 17.60 20.33
CA GLU A 153 -3.14 17.55 21.20
C GLU A 153 -3.48 17.20 22.64
#